data_AF-A0A2V2ZN92-F1
#
_entry.id   AF-A0A2V2ZN92-F1
#
_cell.length_a   1.000
_cell.length_b   1.000
_cell.length_c   1.000
_cell.angle_alpha   90.00
_cell.angle_beta   90.00
_cell.angle_gamma   90.00
#
_symmetry.space_group_name_H-M   'P 1'
#
loop_
_entity.id
_entity.type
_entity.pdbx_description
1 polymer ?
#
loop_
_entity_poly.entity_id
_entity_poly.type
_entity_poly.pdbx_seq_one_letter_code
_entity_poly.pdbx_strand_id
1 'polypeptide(L)' 'MKNTEMLKEQSYIFTTSVTEASPKVDFLVELFEFCPDMDCDGLPLIVLKGFDELIDFIEEMEMN' A
#
# COMPACT_ATOMS: atom_id res chain seq x y z
N MET A 1 -19.13 -19.05 -24.60
CA MET A 1 -17.88 -18.27 -24.72
C MET A 1 -18.01 -17.11 -23.73
N LYS A 2 -17.17 -17.09 -22.69
CA LYS A 2 -17.27 -16.11 -21.60
C LYS A 2 -16.76 -14.76 -22.10
N ASN A 3 -17.55 -13.72 -21.86
CA ASN A 3 -17.18 -12.32 -22.07
C ASN A 3 -15.98 -11.98 -21.18
N THR A 4 -14.79 -11.97 -21.76
CA THR A 4 -13.64 -11.26 -21.19
C THR A 4 -13.79 -9.81 -21.62
N GLU A 5 -14.58 -9.05 -20.86
CA GLU A 5 -14.48 -7.60 -20.92
C GLU A 5 -13.03 -7.25 -20.57
N MET A 6 -12.33 -6.65 -21.54
CA MET A 6 -11.03 -6.04 -21.33
C MET A 6 -11.21 -4.98 -20.24
N LEU A 7 -10.96 -5.37 -19.00
CA LEU A 7 -10.56 -4.46 -17.95
C LEU A 7 -9.39 -3.68 -18.54
N LYS A 8 -9.67 -2.43 -18.95
CA LYS A 8 -8.63 -1.46 -19.29
C LYS A 8 -7.57 -1.60 -18.21
N GLU A 9 -6.33 -1.85 -18.61
CA GLU A 9 -5.15 -1.81 -17.74
C GLU A 9 -5.16 -0.47 -17.02
N GLN A 10 -5.82 -0.42 -15.86
CA GLN A 10 -5.59 0.59 -14.87
C GLN A 10 -4.27 0.17 -14.26
N SER A 11 -3.20 0.81 -14.71
CA SER A 11 -1.89 0.73 -14.08
C SER A 11 -2.05 1.27 -12.67
N TYR A 12 -2.44 0.40 -11.74
CA TYR A 12 -2.55 0.76 -10.34
C TYR A 12 -1.14 1.08 -9.86
N ILE A 13 -0.89 2.35 -9.54
CA ILE A 13 0.41 2.78 -9.00
C ILE A 13 0.59 2.19 -7.59
N PHE A 14 -0.52 1.96 -6.88
CA PHE A 14 -0.53 1.33 -5.56
C PHE A 14 -1.78 0.44 -5.37
N THR A 15 -1.60 -0.66 -4.63
CA THR A 15 -2.68 -1.53 -4.13
C THR A 15 -2.70 -1.47 -2.61
N THR A 16 -3.88 -1.39 -2.01
CA THR A 16 -4.07 -1.34 -0.54
C THR A 16 -4.98 -2.46 -0.07
N SER A 17 -4.71 -3.01 1.11
CA SER A 17 -5.55 -4.02 1.78
C SER A 17 -5.72 -3.67 3.26
N VAL A 18 -6.90 -3.90 3.81
CA VAL A 18 -7.23 -3.59 5.21
C VAL A 18 -7.42 -4.88 6.00
N THR A 19 -6.73 -5.01 7.13
CA THR A 19 -6.94 -6.07 8.13
C THR A 19 -7.39 -5.44 9.44
N GLU A 20 -8.23 -6.14 10.21
CA GLU A 20 -8.69 -5.63 11.51
C GLU A 20 -7.50 -5.38 12.45
N ALA A 21 -7.30 -4.12 12.83
CA ALA A 21 -6.21 -3.71 13.70
C ALA A 21 -6.50 -4.05 15.17
N SER A 22 -5.46 -4.44 15.90
CA SER A 22 -5.53 -4.58 17.36
C SER A 22 -5.87 -3.23 18.02
N PRO A 23 -6.58 -3.20 19.16
CA PRO A 23 -7.22 -1.99 19.73
C PRO A 23 -6.28 -0.86 20.18
N LYS A 24 -4.97 -0.94 19.91
CA LYS A 24 -3.98 0.09 20.24
C LYS A 24 -3.54 0.94 19.04
N VAL A 25 -3.92 0.59 17.81
CA VAL A 25 -3.47 1.31 16.60
C VAL A 25 -4.66 1.41 15.65
N ASP A 26 -5.02 2.64 15.25
CA ASP A 26 -6.21 2.88 14.42
C ASP A 26 -6.10 2.21 13.04
N PHE A 27 -4.91 2.21 12.45
CA PHE A 27 -4.57 1.45 11.23
C PHE A 27 -3.05 1.32 11.09
N LEU A 28 -2.62 0.39 10.23
CA LEU A 28 -1.23 0.18 9.84
C LEU A 28 -1.12 0.30 8.31
N VAL A 29 -0.07 0.98 7.84
CA VAL A 29 0.28 1.03 6.42
C VAL A 29 1.67 0.44 6.24
N GLU A 30 1.76 -0.58 5.39
CA GLU A 30 3.00 -1.27 5.07
C GLU A 30 3.40 -0.94 3.63
N LEU A 31 4.62 -0.42 3.44
CA LEU A 31 5.18 -0.03 2.15
C LEU A 31 6.28 -1.01 1.78
N PHE A 32 6.17 -1.61 0.59
CA PHE A 32 7.11 -2.61 0.08
C PHE A 32 7.87 -2.06 -1.12
N GLU A 33 9.04 -2.62 -1.41
CA GLU A 33 9.75 -2.34 -2.65
C GLU A 33 8.88 -2.79 -3.84
N PHE A 34 8.85 -1.99 -4.90
CA PHE A 34 8.12 -2.35 -6.09
C PHE A 34 8.77 -3.59 -6.74
N CYS A 35 8.06 -4.72 -6.72
CA CYS A 35 8.47 -5.95 -7.39
C CYS A 35 7.53 -6.25 -8.57
N PRO A 36 8.00 -6.14 -9.83
CA PRO A 36 7.15 -6.38 -11.01
C PRO A 36 6.65 -7.83 -11.12
N ASP A 37 7.32 -8.77 -10.46
CA ASP A 37 6.98 -10.20 -10.47
C ASP A 37 5.96 -10.58 -9.37
N MET A 38 5.37 -9.60 -8.67
CA MET A 38 4.30 -9.76 -7.67
C MET A 38 4.61 -10.61 -6.42
N ASP A 39 5.84 -11.09 -6.23
CA ASP A 39 6.27 -11.68 -4.95
C ASP A 39 6.49 -10.55 -3.92
N CYS A 40 5.39 -10.06 -3.33
CA CYS A 40 5.39 -9.20 -2.16
C CYS A 40 5.61 -9.99 -0.86
N ASP A 41 6.36 -11.10 -0.91
CA ASP A 41 6.71 -11.95 0.24
C ASP A 41 7.88 -11.36 1.07
N GLY A 42 8.32 -10.14 0.74
CA GLY A 42 9.37 -9.41 1.43
C GLY A 42 8.92 -8.83 2.76
N LEU A 43 9.90 -8.38 3.57
CA LEU A 43 9.62 -7.55 4.73
C LEU A 43 9.26 -6.12 4.26
N PRO A 44 8.29 -5.46 4.92
CA PRO A 44 7.96 -4.07 4.58
C PRO A 44 9.17 -3.18 4.83
N LEU A 45 9.44 -2.27 3.88
CA LEU A 45 10.50 -1.28 4.01
C LEU A 45 10.14 -0.23 5.07
N ILE A 46 8.87 0.17 5.09
CA ILE A 46 8.33 1.17 6.02
C ILE A 46 6.98 0.66 6.54
N VAL A 47 6.78 0.79 7.85
CA VAL A 47 5.52 0.49 8.52
C VAL A 47 5.09 1.72 9.29
N LEU A 48 3.99 2.34 8.86
CA LEU A 48 3.42 3.54 9.46
C LEU A 48 2.23 3.17 10.35
N LYS A 49 2.18 3.76 11.54
CA LYS A 49 1.18 3.49 12.56
C LYS A 49 0.32 4.73 12.81
N GLY A 50 -0.94 4.66 12.39
CA GLY A 50 -1.89 5.75 12.59
C GLY A 50 -1.62 6.97 11.70
N PHE A 51 -2.33 8.06 11.99
CA PHE A 51 -2.35 9.25 11.14
C PHE A 51 -1.09 10.10 11.24
N ASP A 52 -0.51 10.26 12.43
CA ASP A 52 0.65 11.14 12.64
C ASP A 52 1.84 10.70 11.77
N GLU A 53 2.23 9.42 11.84
CA GLU A 53 3.33 8.86 11.03
C GLU A 53 3.01 8.90 9.52
N LEU A 54 1.74 8.79 9.13
CA LEU A 54 1.33 8.87 7.72
C LEU A 54 1.44 10.30 7.17
N ILE A 55 1.05 11.30 7.95
CA ILE A 55 1.12 12.71 7.55
C ILE A 55 2.58 13.11 7.39
N ASP A 56 3.43 12.83 8.37
CA ASP A 56 4.87 13.12 8.32
C ASP A 56 5.52 12.50 7.06
N PHE A 57 5.19 11.24 6.76
CA PHE A 57 5.71 10.56 5.58
C PHE A 57 5.30 11.23 4.26
N ILE A 58 4.03 11.65 4.12
CA ILE A 58 3.55 12.31 2.91
C ILE A 58 4.19 13.69 2.75
N GLU A 59 4.33 14.45 3.83
CA GLU A 59 4.96 15.77 3.82
C GLU A 59 6.45 15.68 3.41
N GLU A 60 7.18 14.68 3.91
CA GLU A 60 8.56 14.42 3.49
C GLU A 60 8.67 14.06 2.00
N MET A 61 7.70 13.31 1.45
CA MET A 61 7.66 12.97 0.03
C MET A 61 7.39 14.18 -0.87
N GLU A 62 6.53 15.11 -0.46
CA GLU A 62 6.23 16.32 -1.27
C GLU A 62 7.40 17.32 -1.30
N MET A 63 8.33 17.23 -0.35
CA MET A 63 9.50 18.09 -0.26
C MET A 63 10.73 17.62 -1.10
N ASN A 64 10.66 16.44 -1.72
CA ASN A 64 11.71 15.85 -2.56
C ASN A 64 11.32 15.80 -4.05
#